data_AF-A0A2N0QVM8-F1
#
_entry.id   AF-A0A2N0QVM8-F1
#
_cell.length_a   1.000
_cell.length_b   1.000
_cell.length_c   1.000
_cell.angle_alpha   90.00
_cell.angle_beta   90.00
_cell.angle_gamma   90.00
#
_symmetry.space_group_name_H-M   'P 1'
#
loop_
_entity.id
_entity.type
_entity.pdbx_description
1 polymer ?
#
loop_
_entity_poly.entity_id
_entity_poly.type
_entity_poly.pdbx_seq_one_letter_code
_entity_poly.pdbx_strand_id
1 'polypeptide(L)'
;MELQKYNGNIHPDEWINDLQAYFNIKQKINVNFAISLVDSIIKLPTGIDDIEKLRNALKENIFFTIFKNTNKRKLQSLKYNPERKGGDTSYFISTFCKLCYNAEINDVKKQTRYLYNSLPDNYFKYVSNEFFEKMKNVNSIDELIKRFEELVLEESNLIRNGSIVALKHVATGKYLSSIKKLCYTTGGQKQLIFVGSSEPIPNSLWKIEFGDELATYTDNAIKLQHVKSEKLLGILYSYYDRGDYYKSPSTNHTEVSCNNDGYFNGDWKFNHSKLENYNGYLKSNDIINLSIKKTYFRGNPVEFLRSHDMQFTIENNTFQEVVCHNERLGGNDEVRKYLSSTKNLCYTTGSRKQLVFVGSSEPIPNSLWKIEFGDELAAYTDNSIVLQHVKSEIFLGMCCVNTGYGYDYCKSPLNNYTEVSCYGNDRYFTRNWKFNHSKFSKLKNHQGYLKSNDIINLNIKKSYDNRSYTIRHGQVEVLRSHDIQFTIGNDAFQEVVCHNERLGGNDEWCIELIHES
;
A
#
# COMPACT_ATOMS: atom_id res chain seq x y z
N MET A 1 33.93 -9.79 13.25
CA MET A 1 33.93 -9.93 11.77
C MET A 1 34.90 -11.05 11.45
N GLU A 2 34.43 -12.15 10.86
CA GLU A 2 35.31 -13.22 10.38
C GLU A 2 35.98 -12.79 9.07
N LEU A 3 37.27 -13.07 8.92
CA LEU A 3 38.03 -12.79 7.70
C LEU A 3 37.58 -13.74 6.58
N GLN A 4 36.86 -13.20 5.60
CA GLN A 4 36.37 -13.97 4.47
C GLN A 4 37.47 -14.19 3.42
N LYS A 5 37.68 -15.45 3.02
CA LYS A 5 38.58 -15.80 1.92
C LYS A 5 38.02 -15.32 0.58
N TYR A 6 38.89 -14.89 -0.34
CA TYR A 6 38.49 -14.59 -1.71
C TYR A 6 38.28 -15.89 -2.48
N ASN A 7 37.04 -16.14 -2.90
CA ASN A 7 36.65 -17.33 -3.66
C ASN A 7 36.05 -16.98 -5.04
N GLY A 8 36.20 -15.72 -5.48
CA GLY A 8 35.66 -15.24 -6.75
C GLY A 8 34.17 -14.87 -6.74
N ASN A 9 33.48 -14.92 -5.59
CA ASN A 9 32.05 -14.54 -5.48
C ASN A 9 31.82 -13.12 -4.96
N ILE A 10 32.85 -12.29 -4.92
CA ILE A 10 32.83 -10.90 -4.49
C ILE A 10 33.70 -10.08 -5.45
N HIS A 11 33.38 -8.80 -5.64
CA HIS A 11 34.19 -7.93 -6.49
C HIS A 11 35.60 -7.75 -5.85
N PRO A 12 36.71 -7.86 -6.60
CA PRO A 12 38.06 -7.71 -6.05
C PRO A 12 38.27 -6.41 -5.27
N ASP A 13 37.71 -5.29 -5.76
CA ASP A 13 37.81 -4.00 -5.06
C ASP A 13 37.00 -3.98 -3.75
N GLU A 14 35.82 -4.62 -3.72
CA GLU A 14 34.99 -4.74 -2.51
C GLU A 14 35.71 -5.60 -1.46
N TRP A 15 36.25 -6.76 -1.87
CA TRP A 15 37.00 -7.65 -0.98
C TRP A 15 38.28 -7.00 -0.44
N ILE A 16 39.04 -6.29 -1.29
CA ILE A 16 40.23 -5.56 -0.84
C ILE A 16 39.84 -4.45 0.13
N ASN A 17 38.77 -3.72 -0.12
CA ASN A 17 38.28 -2.67 0.79
C ASN A 17 37.84 -3.25 2.13
N ASP A 18 37.16 -4.41 2.14
CA ASP A 18 36.76 -5.11 3.37
C ASP A 18 37.97 -5.56 4.19
N LEU A 19 38.99 -6.10 3.51
CA LEU A 19 40.28 -6.38 4.15
C LEU A 19 40.90 -5.09 4.70
N GLN A 20 40.88 -4.00 3.93
CA GLN A 20 41.51 -2.74 4.35
C GLN A 20 40.78 -2.13 5.53
N ALA A 21 39.46 -2.22 5.61
CA ALA A 21 38.69 -1.78 6.76
C ALA A 21 39.00 -2.64 8.00
N TYR A 22 39.08 -3.96 7.84
CA TYR A 22 39.45 -4.87 8.92
C TYR A 22 40.84 -4.56 9.48
N PHE A 23 41.80 -4.30 8.58
CA PHE A 23 43.18 -4.02 8.93
C PHE A 23 43.42 -2.57 9.32
N ASN A 24 42.74 -1.55 8.80
CA ASN A 24 42.93 -0.16 9.21
C ASN A 24 42.58 0.10 10.69
N ILE A 25 41.81 -0.78 11.32
CA ILE A 25 41.59 -0.79 12.78
C ILE A 25 42.83 -1.34 13.53
N LYS A 26 43.80 -1.98 12.84
CA LYS A 26 44.91 -2.76 13.41
C LYS A 26 46.33 -2.57 12.80
N GLN A 27 46.54 -2.22 11.51
CA GLN A 27 47.79 -1.95 10.77
C GLN A 27 47.58 -1.89 9.22
N LYS A 28 48.58 -1.46 8.44
CA LYS A 28 48.56 -1.49 6.96
C LYS A 28 48.58 -2.94 6.43
N ILE A 29 47.77 -3.27 5.40
CA ILE A 29 47.72 -4.64 4.85
C ILE A 29 49.08 -5.08 4.30
N ASN A 30 49.51 -6.28 4.70
CA ASN A 30 50.59 -7.01 4.05
C ASN A 30 50.05 -7.81 2.85
N VAL A 31 50.59 -7.57 1.66
CA VAL A 31 50.17 -8.26 0.42
C VAL A 31 50.30 -9.78 0.50
N ASN A 32 51.34 -10.30 1.15
CA ASN A 32 51.54 -11.75 1.32
C ASN A 32 50.44 -12.36 2.19
N PHE A 33 49.98 -11.61 3.18
CA PHE A 33 48.85 -12.02 3.99
C PHE A 33 47.55 -12.01 3.18
N ALA A 34 47.30 -10.98 2.36
CA ALA A 34 46.14 -10.94 1.47
C ALA A 34 46.15 -12.12 0.47
N ILE A 35 47.30 -12.45 -0.11
CA ILE A 35 47.49 -13.62 -0.99
C ILE A 35 47.12 -14.92 -0.25
N SER A 36 47.50 -15.06 1.03
CA SER A 36 47.16 -16.26 1.83
C SER A 36 45.65 -16.45 2.07
N LEU A 37 44.86 -15.39 1.88
CA LEU A 37 43.40 -15.42 2.00
C LEU A 37 42.68 -15.67 0.67
N VAL A 38 43.42 -15.80 -0.43
CA VAL A 38 42.86 -16.23 -1.71
C VAL A 38 42.68 -17.74 -1.69
N ASP A 39 41.53 -18.21 -2.14
CA ASP A 39 41.25 -19.64 -2.23
C ASP A 39 42.29 -20.34 -3.13
N SER A 40 42.82 -21.46 -2.67
CA SER A 40 43.88 -22.24 -3.35
C SER A 40 43.51 -22.72 -4.77
N ILE A 41 42.22 -22.77 -5.09
CA ILE A 41 41.70 -23.09 -6.42
C ILE A 41 42.02 -21.94 -7.41
N ILE A 42 42.12 -20.70 -6.93
CA ILE A 42 42.41 -19.51 -7.73
C ILE A 42 43.93 -19.41 -7.89
N LYS A 43 44.40 -19.66 -9.11
CA LYS A 43 45.83 -19.52 -9.43
C LYS A 43 46.17 -18.06 -9.70
N LEU A 44 47.15 -17.56 -8.97
CA LEU A 44 47.73 -16.23 -9.13
C LEU A 44 49.07 -16.30 -9.87
N PRO A 45 49.41 -15.29 -10.69
CA PRO A 45 50.74 -15.17 -11.28
C PRO A 45 51.81 -14.89 -10.22
N THR A 46 53.06 -15.20 -10.54
CA THR A 46 54.22 -14.86 -9.70
C THR A 46 54.53 -13.37 -9.74
N GLY A 47 55.12 -12.82 -8.68
CA GLY A 47 55.60 -11.42 -8.65
C GLY A 47 54.57 -10.38 -8.21
N ILE A 48 53.53 -10.78 -7.48
CA ILE A 48 52.59 -9.86 -6.81
C ILE A 48 53.24 -9.33 -5.53
N ASP A 49 53.70 -8.08 -5.57
CA ASP A 49 54.41 -7.38 -4.47
C ASP A 49 53.59 -6.22 -3.87
N ASP A 50 52.43 -5.89 -4.45
CA ASP A 50 51.52 -4.87 -3.95
C ASP A 50 50.03 -5.23 -4.15
N ILE A 51 49.15 -4.45 -3.52
CA ILE A 51 47.70 -4.67 -3.54
C ILE A 51 47.08 -4.37 -4.92
N GLU A 52 47.67 -3.48 -5.70
CA GLU A 52 47.19 -3.12 -7.03
C GLU A 52 47.45 -4.25 -8.04
N LYS A 53 48.65 -4.86 -8.00
CA LYS A 53 48.96 -6.06 -8.77
C LYS A 53 48.09 -7.24 -8.35
N LEU A 54 47.83 -7.41 -7.04
CA LEU A 54 46.90 -8.44 -6.56
C LEU A 54 45.49 -8.22 -7.13
N ARG A 55 44.96 -6.99 -7.01
CA ARG A 55 43.65 -6.61 -7.56
C ARG A 55 43.55 -6.94 -9.05
N ASN A 56 44.54 -6.54 -9.83
CA ASN A 56 44.54 -6.77 -11.28
C ASN A 56 44.59 -8.26 -11.61
N ALA A 57 45.44 -9.03 -10.91
CA ALA A 57 45.50 -10.48 -11.08
C ALA A 57 44.16 -11.19 -10.73
N LEU A 58 43.45 -10.71 -9.70
CA LEU A 58 42.14 -11.22 -9.34
C LEU A 58 41.07 -10.86 -10.39
N LYS A 59 41.14 -9.67 -11.00
CA LYS A 59 40.24 -9.24 -12.09
C LYS A 59 40.51 -9.97 -13.41
N GLU A 60 41.75 -10.33 -13.71
CA GLU A 60 42.10 -11.11 -14.91
C GLU A 60 41.72 -12.58 -14.80
N ASN A 61 41.48 -13.08 -13.59
CA ASN A 61 41.15 -14.47 -13.36
C ASN A 61 39.75 -14.86 -13.89
N ILE A 62 39.62 -16.09 -14.40
CA ILE A 62 38.37 -16.64 -14.95
C ILE A 62 37.19 -16.61 -13.96
N PHE A 63 37.44 -16.80 -12.66
CA PHE A 63 36.39 -16.75 -11.64
C PHE A 63 35.74 -15.36 -11.57
N PHE A 64 36.52 -14.28 -11.69
CA PHE A 64 35.96 -12.93 -11.75
C PHE A 64 35.16 -12.69 -13.03
N THR A 65 35.63 -13.22 -14.17
CA THR A 65 34.86 -13.16 -15.42
C THR A 65 33.50 -13.85 -15.29
N ILE A 66 33.43 -15.02 -14.63
CA ILE A 66 32.18 -15.74 -14.35
C ILE A 66 31.29 -14.93 -13.40
N PHE A 67 31.85 -14.37 -12.33
CA PHE A 67 31.15 -13.50 -11.39
C PHE A 67 30.53 -12.28 -12.09
N LYS A 68 31.33 -11.56 -12.89
CA LYS A 68 30.90 -10.40 -13.66
C LYS A 68 29.74 -10.73 -14.59
N ASN A 69 29.87 -11.80 -15.37
CA ASN A 69 28.82 -12.27 -16.29
C ASN A 69 27.57 -12.75 -15.55
N THR A 70 27.71 -13.33 -14.35
CA THR A 70 26.59 -13.73 -13.51
C THR A 70 25.81 -12.53 -13.01
N ASN A 71 26.49 -11.48 -12.52
CA ASN A 71 25.84 -10.23 -12.11
C ASN A 71 25.13 -9.55 -13.29
N LYS A 72 25.72 -9.59 -14.49
CA LYS A 72 25.05 -9.11 -15.72
C LYS A 72 23.76 -9.86 -16.03
N ARG A 73 23.73 -11.20 -15.89
CA ARG A 73 22.50 -12.01 -16.06
C ARG A 73 21.46 -11.74 -14.98
N LYS A 74 21.90 -11.55 -13.73
CA LYS A 74 21.02 -11.10 -12.63
C LYS A 74 20.41 -9.73 -12.93
N LEU A 75 21.20 -8.79 -13.46
CA LEU A 75 20.72 -7.48 -13.86
C LEU A 75 19.68 -7.56 -14.99
N GLN A 76 19.85 -8.46 -15.96
CA GLN A 76 18.88 -8.71 -17.04
C GLN A 76 17.54 -9.28 -16.54
N SER A 77 17.56 -10.01 -15.43
CA SER A 77 16.39 -10.65 -14.82
C SER A 77 15.80 -9.83 -13.65
N LEU A 78 16.46 -8.75 -13.25
CA LEU A 78 15.99 -7.87 -12.20
C LEU A 78 14.68 -7.21 -12.64
N LYS A 79 13.67 -7.26 -11.76
CA LYS A 79 12.37 -6.64 -12.00
C LYS A 79 12.05 -5.65 -10.90
N TYR A 80 11.59 -4.48 -11.30
CA TYR A 80 11.08 -3.46 -10.39
C TYR A 80 9.62 -3.79 -10.03
N ASN A 81 9.36 -3.94 -8.73
CA ASN A 81 8.01 -3.98 -8.19
C ASN A 81 7.73 -2.65 -7.50
N PRO A 82 6.71 -1.88 -7.94
CA PRO A 82 6.35 -0.64 -7.27
C PRO A 82 5.81 -0.88 -5.85
N GLU A 83 5.97 0.10 -4.97
CA GLU A 83 5.53 0.02 -3.56
C GLU A 83 4.04 -0.26 -3.41
N ARG A 84 3.19 0.27 -4.31
CA ARG A 84 1.74 -0.04 -4.31
C ARG A 84 1.38 -1.50 -4.60
N LYS A 85 2.33 -2.28 -5.10
CA LYS A 85 2.22 -3.72 -5.33
C LYS A 85 3.04 -4.50 -4.29
N GLY A 86 3.35 -3.86 -3.15
CA GLY A 86 4.15 -4.46 -2.07
C GLY A 86 5.65 -4.51 -2.34
N GLY A 87 6.15 -3.75 -3.32
CA GLY A 87 7.58 -3.66 -3.60
C GLY A 87 8.35 -2.73 -2.66
N ASP A 88 9.66 -2.69 -2.83
CA ASP A 88 10.59 -1.84 -2.07
C ASP A 88 11.57 -1.16 -3.03
N THR A 89 11.37 0.14 -3.25
CA THR A 89 12.18 0.94 -4.18
C THR A 89 13.63 1.02 -3.73
N SER A 90 13.88 1.15 -2.42
CA SER A 90 15.22 1.25 -1.85
C SER A 90 16.00 -0.04 -2.03
N TYR A 91 15.37 -1.18 -1.73
CA TYR A 91 15.95 -2.50 -1.94
C TYR A 91 16.23 -2.75 -3.43
N PHE A 92 15.29 -2.39 -4.30
CA PHE A 92 15.47 -2.51 -5.74
C PHE A 92 16.67 -1.68 -6.24
N ILE A 93 16.75 -0.40 -5.88
CA ILE A 93 17.83 0.49 -6.30
C ILE A 93 19.19 0.03 -5.78
N SER A 94 19.30 -0.31 -4.50
CA SER A 94 20.55 -0.81 -3.93
C SER A 94 21.01 -2.10 -4.62
N THR A 95 20.08 -3.02 -4.89
CA THR A 95 20.35 -4.24 -5.66
C THR A 95 20.80 -3.92 -7.09
N PHE A 96 20.10 -3.03 -7.79
CA PHE A 96 20.45 -2.56 -9.14
C PHE A 96 21.86 -1.98 -9.20
N CYS A 97 22.18 -1.05 -8.30
CA CYS A 97 23.50 -0.43 -8.21
C CYS A 97 24.60 -1.45 -7.93
N LYS A 98 24.38 -2.37 -6.98
CA LYS A 98 25.34 -3.43 -6.65
C LYS A 98 25.59 -4.35 -7.85
N LEU A 99 24.53 -4.72 -8.58
CA LEU A 99 24.65 -5.53 -9.79
C LEU A 99 25.40 -4.81 -10.92
N CYS A 100 25.13 -3.51 -11.13
CA CYS A 100 25.86 -2.68 -12.10
C CYS A 100 27.36 -2.60 -11.76
N TYR A 101 27.70 -2.34 -10.50
CA TYR A 101 29.07 -2.29 -10.00
C TYR A 101 29.80 -3.62 -10.19
N ASN A 102 29.21 -4.72 -9.70
CA ASN A 102 29.79 -6.06 -9.82
C ASN A 102 29.94 -6.54 -11.27
N ALA A 103 29.10 -6.03 -12.17
CA ALA A 103 29.17 -6.31 -13.59
C ALA A 103 30.17 -5.40 -14.36
N GLU A 104 30.85 -4.47 -13.67
CA GLU A 104 31.68 -3.40 -14.24
C GLU A 104 30.95 -2.60 -15.35
N ILE A 105 29.65 -2.35 -15.17
CA ILE A 105 28.83 -1.54 -16.09
C ILE A 105 28.89 -0.08 -15.65
N ASN A 106 29.90 0.64 -16.13
CA ASN A 106 30.12 2.07 -15.80
C ASN A 106 29.48 3.03 -16.80
N ASP A 107 29.08 2.54 -17.98
CA ASP A 107 28.42 3.34 -19.00
C ASP A 107 26.97 3.63 -18.60
N VAL A 108 26.66 4.90 -18.36
CA VAL A 108 25.35 5.35 -17.87
C VAL A 108 24.23 5.01 -18.86
N LYS A 109 24.48 5.06 -20.17
CA LYS A 109 23.47 4.69 -21.17
C LYS A 109 23.08 3.21 -21.05
N LYS A 110 24.05 2.32 -20.83
CA LYS A 110 23.79 0.90 -20.53
C LYS A 110 23.02 0.74 -19.22
N GLN A 111 23.41 1.44 -18.15
CA GLN A 111 22.69 1.41 -16.87
C GLN A 111 21.22 1.85 -17.04
N THR A 112 20.96 2.96 -17.73
CA THR A 112 19.60 3.43 -18.04
C THR A 112 18.78 2.38 -18.78
N ARG A 113 19.39 1.69 -19.75
CA ARG A 113 18.71 0.61 -20.48
C ARG A 113 18.38 -0.59 -19.58
N TYR A 114 19.28 -0.97 -18.67
CA TYR A 114 19.01 -2.02 -17.71
C TYR A 114 17.88 -1.64 -16.74
N LEU A 115 17.91 -0.39 -16.24
CA LEU A 115 16.86 0.13 -15.38
C LEU A 115 15.50 0.11 -16.11
N TYR A 116 15.44 0.59 -17.34
CA TYR A 116 14.23 0.55 -18.16
C TYR A 116 13.68 -0.87 -18.36
N ASN A 117 14.54 -1.82 -18.73
CA ASN A 117 14.13 -3.22 -18.96
C ASN A 117 13.67 -3.95 -17.69
N SER A 118 14.01 -3.42 -16.52
CA SER A 118 13.54 -3.95 -15.24
C SER A 118 12.11 -3.52 -14.93
N LEU A 119 11.59 -2.48 -15.59
CA LEU A 119 10.21 -2.04 -15.41
C LEU A 119 9.24 -3.14 -15.90
N PRO A 120 8.06 -3.29 -15.28
CA PRO A 120 7.05 -4.23 -15.74
C PRO A 120 6.66 -4.00 -17.21
N ASP A 121 6.40 -5.05 -17.99
CA ASP A 121 6.05 -4.90 -19.41
C ASP A 121 4.70 -4.17 -19.62
N ASN A 122 3.85 -4.17 -18.57
CA ASN A 122 2.59 -3.41 -18.49
C ASN A 122 2.73 -2.17 -17.60
N TYR A 123 3.94 -1.67 -17.36
CA TYR A 123 4.12 -0.44 -16.61
C TYR A 123 3.57 0.71 -17.45
N PHE A 124 2.42 1.25 -17.02
CA PHE A 124 1.59 2.25 -17.70
C PHE A 124 2.30 3.00 -18.82
N LYS A 125 1.68 3.09 -20.01
CA LYS A 125 2.20 3.86 -21.15
C LYS A 125 2.73 5.25 -20.74
N TYR A 126 2.06 5.91 -19.78
CA TYR A 126 2.53 7.15 -19.17
C TYR A 126 3.94 7.05 -18.57
N VAL A 127 4.14 6.12 -17.64
CA VAL A 127 5.39 6.01 -16.88
C VAL A 127 6.54 5.61 -17.79
N SER A 128 6.27 4.77 -18.80
CA SER A 128 7.25 4.43 -19.83
C SER A 128 7.66 5.64 -20.67
N ASN A 129 6.71 6.48 -21.08
CA ASN A 129 7.01 7.71 -21.84
C ASN A 129 7.76 8.75 -20.99
N GLU A 130 7.28 9.00 -19.77
CA GLU A 130 7.91 9.92 -18.81
C GLU A 130 9.32 9.48 -18.43
N PHE A 131 9.56 8.16 -18.33
CA PHE A 131 10.90 7.65 -18.08
C PHE A 131 11.87 8.13 -19.16
N PHE A 132 11.55 7.98 -20.45
CA PHE A 132 12.45 8.42 -21.51
C PHE A 132 12.70 9.93 -21.49
N GLU A 133 11.66 10.73 -21.26
CA GLU A 133 11.78 12.18 -21.16
C GLU A 133 12.64 12.60 -19.97
N LYS A 134 12.36 12.06 -18.78
CA LYS A 134 13.13 12.33 -17.57
C LYS A 134 14.55 11.80 -17.64
N MET A 135 14.83 10.73 -18.36
CA MET A 135 16.20 10.18 -18.45
C MET A 135 17.07 10.86 -19.53
N LYS A 136 16.57 11.90 -20.22
CA LYS A 136 17.39 12.66 -21.19
C LYS A 136 18.57 13.33 -20.50
N ASN A 137 19.76 13.17 -21.08
CA ASN A 137 21.00 13.83 -20.64
C ASN A 137 21.46 13.46 -19.22
N VAL A 138 21.08 12.29 -18.71
CA VAL A 138 21.62 11.76 -17.45
C VAL A 138 23.09 11.36 -17.64
N ASN A 139 23.96 11.90 -16.78
CA ASN A 139 25.41 11.77 -16.93
C ASN A 139 26.08 10.90 -15.85
N SER A 140 25.33 10.49 -14.83
CA SER A 140 25.83 9.65 -13.73
C SER A 140 24.75 8.68 -13.23
N ILE A 141 25.17 7.65 -12.49
CA ILE A 141 24.24 6.72 -11.85
C ILE A 141 23.43 7.42 -10.75
N ASP A 142 24.03 8.34 -10.00
CA ASP A 142 23.34 9.06 -8.92
C ASP A 142 22.22 9.94 -9.48
N GLU A 143 22.48 10.61 -10.61
CA GLU A 143 21.45 11.37 -11.33
C GLU A 143 20.36 10.46 -11.89
N LEU A 144 20.72 9.29 -12.43
CA LEU A 144 19.77 8.28 -12.90
C LEU A 144 18.82 7.85 -11.78
N ILE A 145 19.37 7.51 -10.61
CA ILE A 145 18.61 7.10 -9.43
C ILE A 145 17.69 8.23 -8.96
N LYS A 146 18.22 9.46 -8.88
CA LYS A 146 17.44 10.62 -8.44
C LYS A 146 16.23 10.85 -9.34
N ARG A 147 16.43 10.85 -10.66
CA ARG A 147 15.31 11.05 -11.61
C ARG A 147 14.33 9.87 -11.62
N PHE A 148 14.81 8.67 -11.32
CA PHE A 148 13.94 7.51 -11.16
C PHE A 148 13.08 7.62 -9.90
N GLU A 149 13.66 8.07 -8.78
CA GLU A 149 12.92 8.34 -7.54
C GLU A 149 11.86 9.42 -7.75
N GLU A 150 12.20 10.51 -8.45
CA GLU A 150 11.23 11.55 -8.83
C GLU A 150 10.07 10.98 -9.66
N LEU A 151 10.37 10.08 -10.60
CA LEU A 151 9.36 9.38 -11.40
C LEU A 151 8.46 8.49 -10.51
N VAL A 152 9.05 7.71 -9.59
CA VAL A 152 8.30 6.85 -8.66
C VAL A 152 7.40 7.68 -7.74
N LEU A 153 7.89 8.81 -7.25
CA LEU A 153 7.12 9.73 -6.41
C LEU A 153 5.94 10.33 -7.18
N GLU A 154 6.15 10.80 -8.40
CA GLU A 154 5.07 11.31 -9.25
C GLU A 154 4.02 10.23 -9.54
N GLU A 155 4.49 9.02 -9.82
CA GLU A 155 3.67 7.85 -10.12
C GLU A 155 2.80 7.43 -8.92
N SER A 156 3.32 7.55 -7.70
CA SER A 156 2.57 7.31 -6.46
C SER A 156 1.37 8.25 -6.29
N ASN A 157 1.45 9.46 -6.86
CA ASN A 157 0.41 10.48 -6.77
C ASN A 157 -0.67 10.37 -7.86
N LEU A 158 -0.52 9.48 -8.83
CA LEU A 158 -1.49 9.30 -9.90
C LEU A 158 -2.77 8.59 -9.43
N ILE A 159 -3.90 9.07 -9.93
CA ILE A 159 -5.20 8.46 -9.68
C ILE A 159 -5.42 7.28 -10.63
N ARG A 160 -5.68 6.11 -10.04
CA ARG A 160 -5.98 4.85 -10.76
C ARG A 160 -7.43 4.42 -10.57
N ASN A 161 -7.90 3.58 -11.48
CA ASN A 161 -9.20 2.95 -11.35
C ASN A 161 -9.25 2.13 -10.04
N GLY A 162 -10.33 2.26 -9.27
CA GLY A 162 -10.49 1.66 -7.95
C GLY A 162 -9.63 2.30 -6.85
N SER A 163 -9.04 3.48 -7.06
CA SER A 163 -8.39 4.23 -5.98
C SER A 163 -9.42 4.71 -4.96
N ILE A 164 -9.05 4.75 -3.68
CA ILE A 164 -9.87 5.41 -2.66
C ILE A 164 -9.39 6.86 -2.54
N VAL A 165 -10.34 7.79 -2.57
CA VAL A 165 -10.07 9.22 -2.66
C VAL A 165 -10.97 9.97 -1.69
N ALA A 166 -10.48 11.10 -1.19
CA ALA A 166 -11.25 12.06 -0.43
C ALA A 166 -11.35 13.37 -1.23
N LEU A 167 -12.53 13.98 -1.23
CA LEU A 167 -12.83 15.18 -2.01
C LEU A 167 -13.04 16.35 -1.06
N LYS A 168 -12.07 17.27 -0.99
CA LYS A 168 -12.09 18.43 -0.09
C LYS A 168 -12.61 19.64 -0.84
N HIS A 169 -13.72 20.21 -0.39
CA HIS A 169 -14.19 21.49 -0.89
C HIS A 169 -13.16 22.58 -0.56
N VAL A 170 -12.70 23.31 -1.58
CA VAL A 170 -11.57 24.25 -1.44
C VAL A 170 -11.93 25.43 -0.54
N ALA A 171 -13.10 26.04 -0.75
CA ALA A 171 -13.50 27.23 0.00
C ALA A 171 -13.71 26.96 1.50
N THR A 172 -14.30 25.82 1.87
CA THR A 172 -14.55 25.51 3.30
C THR A 172 -13.47 24.65 3.95
N GLY A 173 -12.60 24.03 3.16
CA GLY A 173 -11.60 23.09 3.66
C GLY A 173 -12.20 21.85 4.33
N LYS A 174 -13.42 21.46 3.95
CA LYS A 174 -14.14 20.30 4.48
C LYS A 174 -14.39 19.25 3.42
N TYR A 175 -14.63 18.00 3.81
CA TYR A 175 -14.71 16.87 2.89
C TYR A 175 -16.15 16.49 2.51
N LEU A 176 -16.36 16.23 1.23
CA LEU A 176 -17.59 15.67 0.68
C LEU A 176 -17.86 14.31 1.31
N SER A 177 -19.02 14.18 1.96
CA SER A 177 -19.36 13.07 2.83
C SER A 177 -20.77 12.56 2.59
N SER A 178 -20.99 11.30 2.98
CA SER A 178 -22.30 10.67 3.02
C SER A 178 -22.39 9.70 4.19
N ILE A 179 -23.60 9.44 4.69
CA ILE A 179 -23.83 8.49 5.79
C ILE A 179 -24.74 7.37 5.28
N LYS A 180 -24.30 6.13 5.45
CA LYS A 180 -25.06 4.93 5.05
C LYS A 180 -26.45 4.98 5.71
N LYS A 181 -27.51 4.74 4.91
CA LYS A 181 -28.93 4.74 5.33
C LYS A 181 -29.50 6.10 5.78
N LEU A 182 -28.73 7.18 5.80
CA LEU A 182 -29.27 8.51 6.07
C LEU A 182 -29.73 9.15 4.75
N CYS A 183 -31.04 9.36 4.61
CA CYS A 183 -31.65 9.84 3.37
C CYS A 183 -32.28 11.23 3.53
N TYR A 184 -32.44 11.95 2.41
CA TYR A 184 -33.27 13.15 2.38
C TYR A 184 -34.72 12.81 2.75
N THR A 185 -35.41 13.72 3.45
CA THR A 185 -36.85 13.58 3.78
C THR A 185 -37.74 14.09 2.65
N THR A 186 -37.24 15.06 1.87
CA THR A 186 -37.86 15.66 0.70
C THR A 186 -37.11 15.26 -0.59
N GLY A 187 -37.63 15.65 -1.76
CA GLY A 187 -36.95 15.43 -3.04
C GLY A 187 -36.84 13.95 -3.39
N GLY A 188 -35.64 13.50 -3.74
CA GLY A 188 -35.39 12.14 -4.24
C GLY A 188 -35.46 11.05 -3.16
N GLN A 189 -35.48 11.44 -1.88
CA GLN A 189 -35.47 10.54 -0.71
C GLN A 189 -34.34 9.49 -0.77
N LYS A 190 -33.24 9.83 -1.44
CA LYS A 190 -32.05 9.00 -1.56
C LYS A 190 -31.04 9.38 -0.49
N GLN A 191 -29.98 8.57 -0.40
CA GLN A 191 -28.95 8.76 0.62
C GLN A 191 -28.30 10.13 0.43
N LEU A 192 -28.25 10.92 1.50
CA LEU A 192 -27.88 12.32 1.42
C LEU A 192 -26.37 12.51 1.21
N ILE A 193 -26.03 13.67 0.65
CA ILE A 193 -24.66 14.14 0.46
C ILE A 193 -24.52 15.48 1.16
N PHE A 194 -23.38 15.71 1.80
CA PHE A 194 -23.09 16.95 2.49
C PHE A 194 -21.58 17.20 2.54
N VAL A 195 -21.19 18.41 2.89
CA VAL A 195 -19.80 18.70 3.27
C VAL A 195 -19.65 18.61 4.79
N GLY A 196 -18.78 17.70 5.23
CA GLY A 196 -18.67 17.27 6.62
C GLY A 196 -17.43 17.81 7.34
N SER A 197 -16.61 16.90 7.86
CA SER A 197 -15.41 17.22 8.65
C SER A 197 -14.34 17.96 7.84
N SER A 198 -13.49 18.73 8.52
CA SER A 198 -12.26 19.32 7.97
C SER A 198 -11.12 18.31 7.79
N GLU A 199 -11.31 17.09 8.31
CA GLU A 199 -10.42 15.94 8.18
C GLU A 199 -11.10 14.81 7.41
N PRO A 200 -10.33 14.01 6.65
CA PRO A 200 -10.89 12.87 5.94
C PRO A 200 -11.31 11.79 6.95
N ILE A 201 -12.61 11.52 7.02
CA ILE A 201 -13.20 10.46 7.85
C ILE A 201 -13.77 9.35 6.97
N PRO A 202 -14.10 8.15 7.49
CA PRO A 202 -14.62 7.04 6.68
C PRO A 202 -15.84 7.39 5.81
N ASN A 203 -16.71 8.28 6.28
CA ASN A 203 -17.89 8.77 5.56
C ASN A 203 -17.56 9.73 4.40
N SER A 204 -16.29 10.13 4.25
CA SER A 204 -15.80 11.03 3.21
C SER A 204 -14.94 10.33 2.15
N LEU A 205 -14.88 9.00 2.21
CA LEU A 205 -14.08 8.19 1.31
C LEU A 205 -14.90 7.68 0.13
N TRP A 206 -14.33 7.84 -1.05
CA TRP A 206 -14.95 7.50 -2.33
C TRP A 206 -14.02 6.59 -3.12
N LYS A 207 -14.53 5.47 -3.64
CA LYS A 207 -13.83 4.68 -4.65
C LYS A 207 -14.10 5.32 -6.01
N ILE A 208 -13.04 5.69 -6.73
CA ILE A 208 -13.15 6.23 -8.08
C ILE A 208 -13.09 5.11 -9.10
N GLU A 209 -14.01 5.08 -10.06
CA GLU A 209 -14.09 4.06 -11.10
C GLU A 209 -14.20 4.68 -12.50
N PHE A 210 -13.49 4.12 -13.48
CA PHE A 210 -13.48 4.56 -14.88
C PHE A 210 -12.92 3.44 -15.78
N GLY A 211 -13.02 3.58 -17.10
CA GLY A 211 -12.69 2.50 -18.04
C GLY A 211 -11.20 2.18 -18.16
N ASP A 212 -10.35 3.20 -18.14
CA ASP A 212 -8.90 3.05 -18.30
C ASP A 212 -8.16 2.80 -16.97
N GLU A 213 -6.85 2.57 -17.02
CA GLU A 213 -6.05 2.29 -15.82
C GLU A 213 -5.70 3.58 -15.02
N LEU A 214 -5.55 4.71 -15.72
CA LEU A 214 -5.27 6.05 -15.15
C LEU A 214 -6.35 7.06 -15.55
N ALA A 215 -6.77 7.88 -14.60
CA ALA A 215 -7.80 8.88 -14.86
C ALA A 215 -7.20 10.06 -15.63
N THR A 216 -7.91 10.55 -16.64
CA THR A 216 -7.56 11.75 -17.41
C THR A 216 -8.62 12.83 -17.28
N TYR A 217 -8.25 14.09 -17.55
CA TYR A 217 -9.22 15.19 -17.64
C TYR A 217 -10.17 15.07 -18.85
N THR A 218 -9.86 14.16 -19.78
CA THR A 218 -10.71 13.85 -20.94
C THR A 218 -11.72 12.74 -20.67
N ASP A 219 -11.64 12.08 -19.52
CA ASP A 219 -12.58 11.03 -19.13
C ASP A 219 -13.96 11.63 -18.90
N ASN A 220 -14.96 11.06 -19.57
CA ASN A 220 -16.33 11.58 -19.56
C ASN A 220 -17.29 10.71 -18.72
N ALA A 221 -16.80 9.66 -18.06
CA ALA A 221 -17.60 8.70 -17.31
C ALA A 221 -16.83 8.20 -16.08
N ILE A 222 -16.52 9.11 -15.17
CA ILE A 222 -15.93 8.81 -13.87
C ILE A 222 -17.05 8.59 -12.87
N LYS A 223 -17.02 7.46 -12.20
CA LYS A 223 -17.95 7.12 -11.11
C LYS A 223 -17.27 7.30 -9.77
N LEU A 224 -18.03 7.80 -8.79
CA LEU A 224 -17.59 7.95 -7.42
C LEU A 224 -18.52 7.11 -6.54
N GLN A 225 -18.03 5.97 -6.06
CA GLN A 225 -18.76 5.08 -5.19
C GLN A 225 -18.42 5.39 -3.74
N HIS A 226 -19.42 5.68 -2.91
CA HIS A 226 -19.22 5.89 -1.49
C HIS A 226 -18.74 4.59 -0.83
N VAL A 227 -17.59 4.61 -0.14
CA VAL A 227 -16.97 3.38 0.38
C VAL A 227 -17.85 2.65 1.39
N LYS A 228 -18.55 3.38 2.27
CA LYS A 228 -19.36 2.78 3.33
C LYS A 228 -20.69 2.22 2.89
N SER A 229 -21.28 2.76 1.82
CA SER A 229 -22.62 2.36 1.38
C SER A 229 -22.64 1.69 0.02
N GLU A 230 -21.51 1.67 -0.70
CA GLU A 230 -21.36 1.13 -2.06
C GLU A 230 -22.29 1.78 -3.09
N LYS A 231 -22.85 2.94 -2.76
CA LYS A 231 -23.75 3.72 -3.61
C LYS A 231 -22.97 4.74 -4.41
N LEU A 232 -23.36 4.93 -5.66
CA LEU A 232 -22.75 5.91 -6.55
C LEU A 232 -23.24 7.32 -6.22
N LEU A 233 -22.35 8.30 -6.29
CA LEU A 233 -22.65 9.73 -6.25
C LEU A 233 -23.23 10.17 -7.57
N GLY A 234 -24.33 10.92 -7.56
CA GLY A 234 -24.92 11.42 -8.79
C GLY A 234 -26.21 12.18 -8.59
N ILE A 235 -26.97 12.30 -9.69
CA ILE A 235 -28.24 13.00 -9.76
C ILE A 235 -29.34 12.05 -10.19
N LEU A 236 -30.56 12.28 -9.69
CA LEU A 236 -31.70 11.41 -9.95
C LEU A 236 -32.79 12.15 -10.73
N TYR A 237 -33.24 11.54 -11.82
CA TYR A 237 -34.34 12.04 -12.64
C TYR A 237 -35.70 11.60 -12.09
N SER A 238 -36.66 12.52 -12.03
CA SER A 238 -38.04 12.26 -11.59
C SER A 238 -38.95 12.07 -12.80
N TYR A 239 -39.54 10.87 -12.92
CA TYR A 239 -40.53 10.60 -13.96
C TYR A 239 -41.87 11.32 -13.68
N TYR A 240 -42.19 11.52 -12.40
CA TYR A 240 -43.49 12.05 -11.97
C TYR A 240 -43.56 13.60 -12.03
N ASP A 241 -42.43 14.30 -11.87
CA ASP A 241 -42.37 15.77 -11.90
C ASP A 241 -42.01 16.32 -13.29
N ARG A 242 -42.88 16.09 -14.27
CA ARG A 242 -42.80 16.68 -15.64
C ARG A 242 -41.46 16.47 -16.36
N GLY A 243 -40.68 15.45 -15.98
CA GLY A 243 -39.38 15.15 -16.57
C GLY A 243 -38.26 16.11 -16.18
N ASP A 244 -38.19 16.47 -14.89
CA ASP A 244 -37.06 17.20 -14.31
C ASP A 244 -36.33 16.36 -13.25
N TYR A 245 -35.18 16.84 -12.79
CA TYR A 245 -34.41 16.24 -11.71
C TYR A 245 -34.91 16.73 -10.35
N TYR A 246 -34.77 15.89 -9.32
CA TYR A 246 -35.11 16.26 -7.95
C TYR A 246 -34.37 17.51 -7.50
N LYS A 247 -35.04 18.31 -6.65
CA LYS A 247 -34.52 19.58 -6.16
C LYS A 247 -34.07 19.45 -4.71
N SER A 248 -32.94 20.10 -4.42
CA SER A 248 -32.34 20.17 -3.09
C SER A 248 -33.23 20.95 -2.11
N PRO A 249 -33.17 20.62 -0.80
CA PRO A 249 -34.10 21.18 0.18
C PRO A 249 -34.00 22.69 0.41
N SER A 250 -32.82 23.29 0.28
CA SER A 250 -32.56 24.68 0.70
C SER A 250 -32.61 25.66 -0.46
N THR A 251 -32.06 25.27 -1.62
CA THR A 251 -31.85 26.19 -2.76
C THR A 251 -32.73 25.89 -3.96
N ASN A 252 -33.41 24.75 -3.99
CA ASN A 252 -34.09 24.22 -5.17
C ASN A 252 -33.17 24.02 -6.40
N HIS A 253 -31.84 24.03 -6.22
CA HIS A 253 -30.91 23.52 -7.23
C HIS A 253 -31.05 21.99 -7.36
N THR A 254 -30.40 21.38 -8.35
CA THR A 254 -30.49 19.93 -8.55
C THR A 254 -29.91 19.18 -7.34
N GLU A 255 -30.70 18.25 -6.79
CA GLU A 255 -30.31 17.39 -5.67
C GLU A 255 -29.21 16.41 -6.09
N VAL A 256 -28.15 16.36 -5.30
CA VAL A 256 -27.08 15.36 -5.41
C VAL A 256 -27.24 14.33 -4.29
N SER A 257 -27.23 13.05 -4.66
CA SER A 257 -27.49 11.95 -3.74
C SER A 257 -26.63 10.72 -4.06
N CYS A 258 -26.64 9.76 -3.13
CA CYS A 258 -26.07 8.43 -3.30
C CYS A 258 -27.15 7.41 -3.67
N ASN A 259 -27.05 6.79 -4.84
CA ASN A 259 -28.04 5.81 -5.32
C ASN A 259 -27.45 4.87 -6.39
N ASN A 260 -28.05 3.69 -6.56
CA ASN A 260 -27.67 2.74 -7.63
C ASN A 260 -28.86 2.39 -8.56
N ASP A 261 -30.08 2.84 -8.23
CA ASP A 261 -31.30 2.38 -8.89
C ASP A 261 -32.03 3.46 -9.70
N GLY A 262 -32.90 3.03 -10.62
CA GLY A 262 -33.82 3.90 -11.35
C GLY A 262 -33.14 4.75 -12.43
N TYR A 263 -33.68 5.94 -12.70
CA TYR A 263 -33.15 6.90 -13.68
C TYR A 263 -32.02 7.74 -13.10
N PHE A 264 -31.05 7.08 -12.49
CA PHE A 264 -29.90 7.69 -11.84
C PHE A 264 -28.76 7.91 -12.85
N ASN A 265 -28.16 9.10 -12.82
CA ASN A 265 -26.91 9.36 -13.53
C ASN A 265 -25.78 9.61 -12.52
N GLY A 266 -24.72 8.81 -12.61
CA GLY A 266 -23.50 8.95 -11.80
C GLY A 266 -22.23 9.12 -12.65
N ASP A 267 -22.38 9.43 -13.93
CA ASP A 267 -21.25 9.63 -14.85
C ASP A 267 -20.76 11.07 -14.75
N TRP A 268 -19.74 11.27 -13.92
CA TRP A 268 -19.07 12.55 -13.73
C TRP A 268 -17.96 12.77 -14.75
N LYS A 269 -17.69 14.03 -15.04
CA LYS A 269 -16.52 14.50 -15.76
C LYS A 269 -15.72 15.44 -14.87
N PHE A 270 -14.41 15.23 -14.81
CA PHE A 270 -13.49 16.06 -14.04
C PHE A 270 -12.95 17.15 -14.97
N ASN A 271 -13.20 18.41 -14.63
CA ASN A 271 -12.66 19.55 -15.37
C ASN A 271 -11.58 20.21 -14.54
N HIS A 272 -10.48 20.61 -15.18
CA HIS A 272 -9.44 21.38 -14.51
C HIS A 272 -10.01 22.76 -14.11
N SER A 273 -9.87 23.15 -12.84
CA SER A 273 -10.47 24.39 -12.29
C SER A 273 -10.06 25.65 -13.06
N LYS A 274 -8.82 25.69 -13.56
CA LYS A 274 -8.27 26.85 -14.29
C LYS A 274 -8.75 27.04 -15.74
N LEU A 275 -9.75 26.30 -16.23
CA LEU A 275 -10.29 26.43 -17.60
C LEU A 275 -9.24 26.30 -18.73
N GLU A 276 -8.04 25.81 -18.44
CA GLU A 276 -7.04 25.45 -19.44
C GLU A 276 -7.25 23.99 -19.86
N ASN A 277 -7.17 23.71 -21.16
CA ASN A 277 -7.22 22.35 -21.71
C ASN A 277 -5.96 21.58 -21.28
N TYR A 278 -5.99 21.03 -20.06
CA TYR A 278 -4.91 20.22 -19.52
C TYR A 278 -5.10 18.77 -19.97
N ASN A 279 -4.33 18.32 -20.96
CA ASN A 279 -4.35 16.93 -21.48
C ASN A 279 -3.53 15.94 -20.61
N GLY A 280 -3.42 16.22 -19.31
CA GLY A 280 -2.63 15.40 -18.38
C GLY A 280 -3.43 14.30 -17.67
N TYR A 281 -2.72 13.49 -16.90
CA TYR A 281 -3.32 12.55 -15.95
C TYR A 281 -3.71 13.26 -14.66
N LEU A 282 -4.78 12.79 -14.03
CA LEU A 282 -5.24 13.28 -12.73
C LEU A 282 -4.27 12.86 -11.63
N LYS A 283 -3.82 13.83 -10.83
CA LYS A 283 -2.93 13.66 -9.68
C LYS A 283 -3.66 13.96 -8.37
N SER A 284 -3.14 13.43 -7.28
CA SER A 284 -3.52 13.87 -5.94
C SER A 284 -3.17 15.35 -5.77
N ASN A 285 -4.00 16.06 -5.02
CA ASN A 285 -3.98 17.52 -4.77
C ASN A 285 -4.39 18.42 -5.95
N ASP A 286 -4.76 17.85 -7.10
CA ASP A 286 -5.34 18.63 -8.19
C ASP A 286 -6.64 19.31 -7.72
N ILE A 287 -6.83 20.57 -8.17
CA ILE A 287 -8.05 21.34 -7.94
C ILE A 287 -8.92 21.23 -9.18
N ILE A 288 -10.08 20.60 -9.02
CA ILE A 288 -10.99 20.24 -10.10
C ILE A 288 -12.39 20.80 -9.87
N ASN A 289 -13.15 20.90 -10.95
CA ASN A 289 -14.59 21.06 -10.93
C ASN A 289 -15.22 19.74 -11.40
N LEU A 290 -16.22 19.26 -10.67
CA LEU A 290 -16.96 18.05 -11.02
C LEU A 290 -18.20 18.45 -11.80
N SER A 291 -18.34 17.96 -13.03
CA SER A 291 -19.52 18.21 -13.85
C SER A 291 -20.27 16.94 -14.21
N ILE A 292 -21.58 17.05 -14.37
CA ILE A 292 -22.47 15.96 -14.76
C ILE A 292 -23.48 16.44 -15.80
N LYS A 293 -23.86 15.55 -16.72
CA LYS A 293 -24.89 15.84 -17.73
C LYS A 293 -26.26 15.42 -17.23
N LYS A 294 -27.27 16.25 -17.45
CA LYS A 294 -28.67 15.86 -17.29
C LYS A 294 -29.15 15.07 -18.51
N THR A 295 -28.76 13.81 -18.60
CA THR A 295 -28.99 12.91 -19.76
C THR A 295 -30.46 12.69 -20.13
N TYR A 296 -31.38 12.87 -19.20
CA TYR A 296 -32.82 12.72 -19.44
C TYR A 296 -33.54 14.06 -19.67
N PHE A 297 -32.84 15.19 -19.56
CA PHE A 297 -33.41 16.52 -19.80
C PHE A 297 -33.13 16.98 -21.23
N ARG A 298 -34.09 17.69 -21.85
CA ARG A 298 -33.95 18.16 -23.22
C ARG A 298 -32.72 19.06 -23.38
N GLY A 299 -31.84 18.71 -24.32
CA GLY A 299 -30.61 19.45 -24.60
C GLY A 299 -29.40 19.04 -23.74
N ASN A 300 -29.54 18.07 -22.83
CA ASN A 300 -28.47 17.51 -22.02
C ASN A 300 -27.57 18.57 -21.34
N PRO A 301 -28.14 19.53 -20.59
CA PRO A 301 -27.35 20.58 -19.96
C PRO A 301 -26.32 19.98 -19.00
N VAL A 302 -25.16 20.63 -18.93
CA VAL A 302 -24.07 20.29 -18.00
C VAL A 302 -24.26 21.12 -16.73
N GLU A 303 -24.19 20.46 -15.58
CA GLU A 303 -24.20 21.09 -14.26
C GLU A 303 -22.94 20.74 -13.49
N PHE A 304 -22.58 21.58 -12.52
CA PHE A 304 -21.38 21.45 -11.71
C PHE A 304 -21.74 21.25 -10.25
N LEU A 305 -20.94 20.41 -9.55
CA LEU A 305 -21.06 20.19 -8.13
C LEU A 305 -20.65 21.44 -7.36
N ARG A 306 -21.47 21.86 -6.39
CA ARG A 306 -21.25 23.03 -5.54
C ARG A 306 -21.53 22.70 -4.08
N SER A 307 -20.74 23.30 -3.20
CA SER A 307 -21.05 23.41 -1.77
C SER A 307 -21.05 24.87 -1.35
N HIS A 308 -21.91 25.26 -0.42
CA HIS A 308 -22.05 26.65 0.01
C HIS A 308 -22.51 26.76 1.47
N ASP A 309 -22.62 27.96 2.00
CA ASP A 309 -22.92 28.20 3.42
C ASP A 309 -24.38 27.89 3.82
N MET A 310 -25.25 27.55 2.86
CA MET A 310 -26.61 27.11 3.17
C MET A 310 -26.63 25.69 3.74
N GLN A 311 -27.58 25.48 4.66
CA GLN A 311 -27.71 24.27 5.45
C GLN A 311 -29.17 23.83 5.49
N PHE A 312 -29.38 22.54 5.67
CA PHE A 312 -30.69 21.95 5.96
C PHE A 312 -30.59 21.04 7.19
N THR A 313 -31.72 20.77 7.82
CA THR A 313 -31.79 19.93 9.02
C THR A 313 -32.57 18.66 8.73
N ILE A 314 -32.03 17.52 9.15
CA ILE A 314 -32.74 16.24 9.19
C ILE A 314 -32.67 15.73 10.63
N GLU A 315 -33.85 15.45 11.19
CA GLU A 315 -33.99 15.15 12.62
C GLU A 315 -33.40 16.29 13.46
N ASN A 316 -32.36 16.01 14.25
CA ASN A 316 -31.67 16.98 15.12
C ASN A 316 -30.28 17.39 14.59
N ASN A 317 -29.94 17.00 13.36
CA ASN A 317 -28.62 17.24 12.77
C ASN A 317 -28.70 18.23 11.61
N THR A 318 -27.78 19.19 11.59
CA THR A 318 -27.67 20.20 10.54
C THR A 318 -26.53 19.85 9.58
N PHE A 319 -26.83 19.89 8.28
CA PHE A 319 -25.90 19.49 7.22
C PHE A 319 -25.66 20.64 6.26
N GLN A 320 -24.41 20.79 5.83
CA GLN A 320 -24.04 21.72 4.75
C GLN A 320 -24.50 21.15 3.41
N GLU A 321 -25.27 21.93 2.66
CA GLU A 321 -25.88 21.48 1.40
C GLU A 321 -24.85 21.34 0.27
N VAL A 322 -25.05 20.29 -0.54
CA VAL A 322 -24.30 20.01 -1.77
C VAL A 322 -25.29 19.82 -2.91
N VAL A 323 -25.07 20.54 -4.02
CA VAL A 323 -26.01 20.61 -5.15
C VAL A 323 -25.29 20.56 -6.50
N CYS A 324 -26.08 20.40 -7.57
CA CYS A 324 -25.66 20.65 -8.93
C CYS A 324 -26.32 21.94 -9.48
N HIS A 325 -25.53 22.79 -10.16
CA HIS A 325 -25.99 24.05 -10.74
C HIS A 325 -25.41 24.31 -12.14
N ASN A 326 -26.01 25.20 -12.92
CA ASN A 326 -25.53 25.63 -14.26
C ASN A 326 -25.11 27.11 -14.33
N GLU A 327 -25.01 27.76 -13.17
CA GLU A 327 -24.59 29.16 -13.03
C GLU A 327 -23.08 29.37 -13.24
N ARG A 328 -22.63 30.62 -13.16
CA ARG A 328 -21.21 30.97 -13.24
C ARG A 328 -20.41 30.27 -12.13
N LEU A 329 -19.27 29.69 -12.51
CA LEU A 329 -18.34 29.04 -11.60
C LEU A 329 -17.57 30.05 -10.72
N GLY A 330 -17.35 29.68 -9.46
CA GLY A 330 -16.54 30.39 -8.48
C GLY A 330 -15.87 29.43 -7.50
N GLY A 331 -15.24 29.96 -6.44
CA GLY A 331 -14.45 29.14 -5.50
C GLY A 331 -15.23 28.07 -4.73
N ASN A 332 -16.56 28.17 -4.69
CA ASN A 332 -17.47 27.21 -4.07
C ASN A 332 -17.75 25.94 -4.93
N ASP A 333 -17.20 25.92 -6.15
CA ASP A 333 -17.34 24.82 -7.11
C ASP A 333 -16.07 23.97 -7.18
N GLU A 334 -14.99 24.43 -6.53
CA GLU A 334 -13.68 23.82 -6.56
C GLU A 334 -13.52 22.74 -5.48
N VAL A 335 -13.01 21.59 -5.90
CA VAL A 335 -12.70 20.46 -5.04
C VAL A 335 -11.26 20.03 -5.22
N ARG A 336 -10.53 19.87 -4.11
CA ARG A 336 -9.19 19.29 -4.06
C ARG A 336 -9.27 17.81 -3.71
N LYS A 337 -8.60 16.97 -4.50
CA LYS A 337 -8.60 15.52 -4.32
C LYS A 337 -7.42 15.04 -3.49
N TYR A 338 -7.63 14.04 -2.63
CA TYR A 338 -6.56 13.36 -1.89
C TYR A 338 -6.65 11.85 -2.15
N LEU A 339 -5.51 11.19 -2.40
CA LEU A 339 -5.43 9.73 -2.31
C LEU A 339 -5.51 9.30 -0.84
N SER A 340 -6.48 8.46 -0.50
CA SER A 340 -6.54 7.82 0.82
C SER A 340 -5.48 6.72 0.86
N SER A 341 -4.41 6.90 1.63
CA SER A 341 -3.24 6.01 1.68
C SER A 341 -3.47 4.69 2.40
N THR A 342 -4.70 4.17 2.46
CA THR A 342 -5.02 2.94 3.19
C THR A 342 -4.57 1.65 2.50
N LYS A 343 -3.94 1.72 1.31
CA LYS A 343 -3.43 0.53 0.60
C LYS A 343 -2.03 0.07 1.04
N ASN A 344 -1.18 0.95 1.62
CA ASN A 344 0.21 0.63 1.97
C ASN A 344 0.64 1.21 3.34
N LEU A 345 -0.25 1.26 4.33
CA LEU A 345 0.18 1.66 5.67
C LEU A 345 1.15 0.60 6.18
N CYS A 346 2.36 1.03 6.55
CA CYS A 346 3.34 0.22 7.24
C CYS A 346 3.62 0.86 8.59
N TYR A 347 4.00 0.06 9.59
CA TYR A 347 4.46 0.63 10.85
C TYR A 347 5.67 1.57 10.61
N THR A 348 5.67 2.76 11.23
CA THR A 348 6.79 3.73 11.11
C THR A 348 7.99 3.32 11.97
N THR A 349 7.76 2.44 12.94
CA THR A 349 8.71 1.86 13.89
C THR A 349 8.51 0.35 13.94
N GLY A 350 9.37 -0.41 14.64
CA GLY A 350 9.23 -1.87 14.70
C GLY A 350 9.52 -2.56 13.36
N SER A 351 8.61 -3.42 12.88
CA SER A 351 8.87 -4.28 11.70
C SER A 351 8.91 -3.54 10.36
N ARG A 352 8.32 -2.34 10.29
CA ARG A 352 8.06 -1.59 9.04
C ARG A 352 7.29 -2.39 7.97
N LYS A 353 6.60 -3.45 8.37
CA LYS A 353 5.75 -4.26 7.50
C LYS A 353 4.33 -3.69 7.45
N GLN A 354 3.50 -4.24 6.56
CA GLN A 354 2.13 -3.79 6.37
C GLN A 354 1.35 -3.84 7.69
N LEU A 355 0.67 -2.73 7.99
CA LEU A 355 -0.07 -2.47 9.21
C LEU A 355 -1.29 -3.37 9.33
N VAL A 356 -1.54 -3.86 10.54
CA VAL A 356 -2.77 -4.55 10.93
C VAL A 356 -3.44 -3.74 12.02
N PHE A 357 -4.73 -3.45 11.87
CA PHE A 357 -5.50 -2.62 12.80
C PHE A 357 -6.96 -3.07 12.81
N VAL A 358 -7.72 -2.73 13.85
CA VAL A 358 -9.17 -2.97 13.86
C VAL A 358 -9.89 -1.93 13.01
N GLY A 359 -10.60 -2.43 12.01
CA GLY A 359 -11.35 -1.65 11.05
C GLY A 359 -12.81 -1.42 11.47
N SER A 360 -13.69 -1.28 10.49
CA SER A 360 -15.11 -1.03 10.75
C SER A 360 -15.86 -2.24 11.28
N SER A 361 -17.00 -1.98 11.93
CA SER A 361 -17.96 -2.97 12.41
C SER A 361 -18.69 -3.76 11.31
N GLU A 362 -18.56 -3.36 10.05
CA GLU A 362 -19.07 -4.09 8.88
C GLU A 362 -17.88 -4.61 8.06
N PRO A 363 -17.98 -5.82 7.47
CA PRO A 363 -16.96 -6.35 6.60
C PRO A 363 -16.77 -5.44 5.38
N ILE A 364 -15.55 -5.00 5.15
CA ILE A 364 -15.13 -4.19 4.00
C ILE A 364 -14.00 -4.94 3.27
N PRO A 365 -13.64 -4.58 2.03
CA PRO A 365 -12.60 -5.31 1.29
C PRO A 365 -11.24 -5.45 1.99
N ASN A 366 -10.91 -4.56 2.94
CA ASN A 366 -9.67 -4.60 3.74
C ASN A 366 -9.80 -5.43 5.04
N SER A 367 -10.98 -5.98 5.34
CA SER A 367 -11.19 -6.86 6.51
C SER A 367 -11.38 -8.32 6.10
N LEU A 368 -11.22 -8.65 4.81
CA LEU A 368 -11.41 -9.99 4.27
C LEU A 368 -10.10 -10.78 4.35
N TRP A 369 -10.20 -11.99 4.90
CA TRP A 369 -9.08 -12.91 5.06
C TRP A 369 -9.47 -14.28 4.50
N LYS A 370 -8.61 -14.82 3.65
CA LYS A 370 -8.68 -16.21 3.22
C LYS A 370 -7.99 -17.07 4.27
N ILE A 371 -8.69 -18.08 4.76
CA ILE A 371 -8.17 -19.05 5.72
C ILE A 371 -7.65 -20.25 4.92
N GLU A 372 -6.37 -20.60 5.04
CA GLU A 372 -5.81 -21.79 4.41
C GLU A 372 -5.36 -22.80 5.47
N PHE A 373 -5.74 -24.05 5.27
CA PHE A 373 -5.49 -25.21 6.13
C PHE A 373 -5.44 -26.48 5.26
N GLY A 374 -4.93 -27.58 5.81
CA GLY A 374 -4.62 -28.79 5.02
C GLY A 374 -5.82 -29.68 4.69
N ASP A 375 -6.85 -29.66 5.54
CA ASP A 375 -8.04 -30.50 5.40
C ASP A 375 -9.17 -29.78 4.63
N GLU A 376 -10.26 -30.48 4.33
CA GLU A 376 -11.41 -29.92 3.60
C GLU A 376 -12.24 -28.95 4.47
N LEU A 377 -12.27 -29.16 5.79
CA LEU A 377 -13.02 -28.34 6.75
C LEU A 377 -12.10 -27.87 7.88
N ALA A 378 -12.13 -26.57 8.19
CA ALA A 378 -11.33 -26.00 9.27
C ALA A 378 -11.81 -26.53 10.63
N ALA A 379 -10.92 -27.16 11.39
CA ALA A 379 -11.20 -27.70 12.71
C ALA A 379 -10.47 -26.93 13.81
N TYR A 380 -11.04 -26.89 15.01
CA TYR A 380 -10.35 -26.35 16.19
C TYR A 380 -9.12 -27.19 16.61
N THR A 381 -8.99 -28.39 16.04
CA THR A 381 -7.80 -29.25 16.17
C THR A 381 -6.68 -28.89 15.22
N ASP A 382 -6.92 -28.04 14.23
CA ASP A 382 -5.92 -27.67 13.24
C ASP A 382 -4.81 -26.85 13.90
N ASN A 383 -3.56 -27.30 13.70
CA ASN A 383 -2.39 -26.71 14.34
C ASN A 383 -1.57 -25.84 13.38
N SER A 384 -2.04 -25.63 12.15
CA SER A 384 -1.33 -24.87 11.11
C SER A 384 -2.29 -24.17 10.17
N ILE A 385 -2.96 -23.14 10.67
CA ILE A 385 -3.84 -22.28 9.88
C ILE A 385 -3.05 -21.05 9.45
N VAL A 386 -3.18 -20.64 8.19
CA VAL A 386 -2.65 -19.36 7.73
C VAL A 386 -3.79 -18.44 7.33
N LEU A 387 -3.64 -17.16 7.67
CA LEU A 387 -4.60 -16.11 7.33
C LEU A 387 -3.96 -15.23 6.26
N GLN A 388 -4.44 -15.32 5.03
CA GLN A 388 -3.98 -14.52 3.90
C GLN A 388 -4.95 -13.35 3.68
N HIS A 389 -4.46 -12.12 3.72
CA HIS A 389 -5.29 -10.97 3.44
C HIS A 389 -5.72 -10.98 1.96
N VAL A 390 -7.02 -10.91 1.69
CA VAL A 390 -7.58 -11.13 0.34
C VAL A 390 -7.04 -10.12 -0.67
N LYS A 391 -6.87 -8.86 -0.28
CA LYS A 391 -6.49 -7.79 -1.20
C LYS A 391 -4.99 -7.67 -1.46
N SER A 392 -4.17 -7.96 -0.46
CA SER A 392 -2.71 -7.84 -0.58
C SER A 392 -2.01 -9.18 -0.79
N GLU A 393 -2.75 -10.30 -0.70
CA GLU A 393 -2.26 -11.67 -0.88
C GLU A 393 -1.10 -12.05 0.06
N ILE A 394 -0.90 -11.29 1.15
CA ILE A 394 0.14 -11.53 2.15
C ILE A 394 -0.44 -12.01 3.48
N PHE A 395 0.40 -12.67 4.27
CA PHE A 395 -0.04 -13.44 5.42
C PHE A 395 0.05 -12.64 6.72
N LEU A 396 -0.93 -12.84 7.61
CA LEU A 396 -0.91 -12.32 8.97
C LEU A 396 0.12 -13.08 9.82
N GLY A 397 0.91 -12.36 10.60
CA GLY A 397 1.89 -13.00 11.47
C GLY A 397 2.71 -12.04 12.31
N MET A 398 3.75 -12.61 12.92
CA MET A 398 4.71 -11.89 13.74
C MET A 398 6.07 -11.87 13.04
N CYS A 399 6.66 -10.68 12.97
CA CYS A 399 7.98 -10.48 12.38
C CYS A 399 9.08 -10.64 13.45
N CYS A 400 10.14 -11.34 13.09
CA CYS A 400 11.33 -11.52 13.90
C CYS A 400 12.53 -10.86 13.21
N VAL A 401 13.35 -10.13 13.98
CA VAL A 401 14.57 -9.48 13.50
C VAL A 401 15.81 -10.07 14.18
N ASN A 402 16.91 -10.16 13.42
CA ASN A 402 18.21 -10.56 13.97
C ASN A 402 18.91 -9.32 14.56
N THR A 403 19.22 -9.36 15.85
CA THR A 403 19.81 -8.23 16.59
C THR A 403 21.33 -8.32 16.71
N GLY A 404 21.96 -9.33 16.11
CA GLY A 404 23.40 -9.62 16.25
C GLY A 404 23.75 -10.39 17.53
N TYR A 405 22.87 -10.40 18.54
CA TYR A 405 22.99 -11.16 19.79
C TYR A 405 21.93 -12.26 19.92
N GLY A 406 20.95 -12.30 19.02
CA GLY A 406 19.80 -13.19 19.08
C GLY A 406 18.76 -12.85 18.02
N TYR A 407 17.63 -13.55 18.08
CA TYR A 407 16.41 -13.22 17.37
C TYR A 407 15.42 -12.61 18.35
N ASP A 408 14.84 -11.47 18.00
CA ASP A 408 13.78 -10.83 18.80
C ASP A 408 12.58 -10.49 17.93
N TYR A 409 11.40 -10.58 18.51
CA TYR A 409 10.16 -10.25 17.83
C TYR A 409 9.93 -8.74 17.88
N CYS A 410 9.49 -8.16 16.76
CA CYS A 410 9.15 -6.75 16.72
C CYS A 410 8.10 -6.43 17.77
N LYS A 411 8.26 -5.29 18.43
CA LYS A 411 7.40 -4.86 19.53
C LYS A 411 6.53 -3.70 19.08
N SER A 412 5.29 -3.70 19.56
CA SER A 412 4.42 -2.54 19.48
C SER A 412 5.14 -1.32 20.05
N PRO A 413 5.12 -0.17 19.35
CA PRO A 413 5.70 1.06 19.83
C PRO A 413 4.94 1.67 21.02
N LEU A 414 3.73 1.20 21.33
CA LEU A 414 2.88 1.76 22.37
C LEU A 414 2.93 0.99 23.69
N ASN A 415 3.04 -0.33 23.64
CA ASN A 415 2.79 -1.17 24.82
C ASN A 415 3.78 -2.34 25.01
N ASN A 416 4.82 -2.44 24.17
CA ASN A 416 5.83 -3.51 24.19
C ASN A 416 5.30 -4.95 24.01
N TYR A 417 4.01 -5.14 23.70
CA TYR A 417 3.50 -6.42 23.20
C TYR A 417 4.10 -6.72 21.83
N THR A 418 3.98 -7.96 21.39
CA THR A 418 4.53 -8.36 20.10
C THR A 418 3.70 -7.75 18.97
N GLU A 419 4.38 -7.13 18.02
CA GLU A 419 3.78 -6.48 16.86
C GLU A 419 3.21 -7.54 15.89
N VAL A 420 1.99 -7.29 15.43
CA VAL A 420 1.32 -8.10 14.41
C VAL A 420 1.28 -7.33 13.11
N SER A 421 1.69 -7.99 12.02
CA SER A 421 1.85 -7.37 10.71
C SER A 421 1.51 -8.34 9.58
N CYS A 422 1.35 -7.81 8.38
CA CYS A 422 1.24 -8.63 7.17
C CYS A 422 2.55 -8.64 6.40
N TYR A 423 3.03 -9.83 6.04
CA TYR A 423 4.25 -9.98 5.26
C TYR A 423 4.26 -11.23 4.37
N GLY A 424 5.16 -11.22 3.40
CA GLY A 424 5.39 -12.35 2.49
C GLY A 424 6.05 -13.55 3.18
N ASN A 425 6.32 -14.58 2.38
CA ASN A 425 6.89 -15.84 2.87
C ASN A 425 8.41 -15.70 3.14
N ASP A 426 8.77 -15.16 4.30
CA ASP A 426 10.16 -15.03 4.78
C ASP A 426 10.45 -16.06 5.87
N ARG A 427 11.70 -16.52 5.95
CA ARG A 427 12.21 -17.44 6.97
C ARG A 427 12.07 -16.85 8.38
N TYR A 428 12.05 -15.53 8.55
CA TYR A 428 11.93 -14.88 9.87
C TYR A 428 10.51 -14.40 10.19
N PHE A 429 9.50 -14.92 9.49
CA PHE A 429 8.10 -14.56 9.69
C PHE A 429 7.31 -15.76 10.21
N THR A 430 6.68 -15.61 11.37
CA THR A 430 5.83 -16.66 11.95
C THR A 430 4.38 -16.38 11.58
N ARG A 431 3.74 -17.31 10.86
CA ARG A 431 2.39 -17.15 10.29
C ARG A 431 1.42 -18.30 10.57
N ASN A 432 1.86 -19.30 11.33
CA ASN A 432 1.04 -20.47 11.65
C ASN A 432 0.21 -20.18 12.89
N TRP A 433 -1.08 -19.95 12.67
CA TRP A 433 -2.08 -19.70 13.69
C TRP A 433 -2.79 -20.99 14.09
N LYS A 434 -3.38 -20.94 15.28
CA LYS A 434 -4.29 -21.95 15.82
C LYS A 434 -5.55 -21.29 16.34
N PHE A 435 -6.70 -21.80 15.94
CA PHE A 435 -7.99 -21.36 16.47
C PHE A 435 -8.30 -22.09 17.77
N ASN A 436 -8.67 -21.35 18.79
CA ASN A 436 -9.19 -21.90 20.04
C ASN A 436 -10.59 -21.37 20.27
N HIS A 437 -11.45 -22.17 20.90
CA HIS A 437 -12.72 -21.68 21.40
C HIS A 437 -12.50 -20.61 22.47
N SER A 438 -13.26 -19.52 22.41
CA SER A 438 -13.30 -18.60 23.54
C SER A 438 -13.89 -19.28 24.78
N LYS A 439 -13.18 -19.17 25.90
CA LYS A 439 -13.63 -19.63 27.23
C LYS A 439 -14.89 -18.89 27.73
N PHE A 440 -15.26 -17.77 27.13
CA PHE A 440 -16.42 -16.97 27.52
C PHE A 440 -17.66 -17.25 26.65
N SER A 441 -17.52 -18.05 25.58
CA SER A 441 -18.64 -18.48 24.77
C SER A 441 -19.51 -19.50 25.53
N LYS A 442 -20.81 -19.22 25.68
CA LYS A 442 -21.77 -20.06 26.45
C LYS A 442 -22.23 -21.34 25.72
N LEU A 443 -21.60 -21.72 24.62
CA LEU A 443 -22.08 -22.81 23.75
C LEU A 443 -21.50 -24.16 24.22
N LYS A 444 -22.39 -25.06 24.67
CA LYS A 444 -22.06 -26.33 25.34
C LYS A 444 -21.72 -27.53 24.43
N ASN A 445 -21.61 -27.38 23.11
CA ASN A 445 -21.40 -28.52 22.21
C ASN A 445 -20.06 -28.43 21.48
N HIS A 446 -19.05 -29.07 22.07
CA HIS A 446 -17.71 -29.22 21.53
C HIS A 446 -17.65 -30.39 20.55
N GLN A 447 -17.79 -30.16 19.25
CA GLN A 447 -17.36 -31.15 18.25
C GLN A 447 -17.06 -30.54 16.88
N GLY A 448 -15.77 -30.59 16.52
CA GLY A 448 -15.25 -30.66 15.15
C GLY A 448 -14.73 -29.35 14.58
N TYR A 449 -15.63 -28.56 14.00
CA TYR A 449 -15.30 -27.62 12.93
C TYR A 449 -15.70 -26.18 13.25
N LEU A 450 -14.94 -25.25 12.68
CA LEU A 450 -15.20 -23.81 12.73
C LEU A 450 -16.47 -23.48 11.93
N LYS A 451 -17.34 -22.65 12.51
CA LYS A 451 -18.57 -22.16 11.86
C LYS A 451 -18.58 -20.65 11.77
N SER A 452 -19.39 -20.13 10.85
CA SER A 452 -19.68 -18.69 10.79
C SER A 452 -20.35 -18.23 12.10
N ASN A 453 -19.94 -17.07 12.57
CA ASN A 453 -20.25 -16.42 13.85
C ASN A 453 -19.64 -17.10 15.10
N ASP A 454 -18.67 -17.99 14.94
CA ASP A 454 -17.93 -18.52 16.08
C ASP A 454 -17.06 -17.44 16.72
N ILE A 455 -17.07 -17.40 18.06
CA ILE A 455 -16.19 -16.54 18.86
C ILE A 455 -14.94 -17.33 19.27
N ILE A 456 -13.80 -16.89 18.78
CA ILE A 456 -12.53 -17.61 18.86
C ILE A 456 -11.42 -16.76 19.50
N ASN A 457 -10.37 -17.42 19.95
CA ASN A 457 -9.07 -16.81 20.17
C ASN A 457 -8.10 -17.31 19.08
N LEU A 458 -7.28 -16.38 18.58
CA LEU A 458 -6.23 -16.66 17.60
C LEU A 458 -4.90 -16.78 18.31
N ASN A 459 -4.34 -17.99 18.34
CA ASN A 459 -3.05 -18.25 18.97
C ASN A 459 -1.95 -18.42 17.94
N ILE A 460 -0.78 -17.90 18.25
CA ILE A 460 0.43 -18.09 17.45
C ILE A 460 1.60 -18.44 18.35
N LYS A 461 2.47 -19.33 17.89
CA LYS A 461 3.61 -19.79 18.67
C LYS A 461 4.89 -19.17 18.16
N LYS A 462 5.68 -18.53 19.03
CA LYS A 462 7.00 -18.03 18.67
C LYS A 462 7.91 -19.17 18.20
N SER A 463 8.56 -18.97 17.06
CA SER A 463 9.43 -19.94 16.41
C SER A 463 10.88 -19.86 16.89
N TYR A 464 11.29 -18.71 17.47
CA TYR A 464 12.68 -18.39 17.83
C TYR A 464 12.77 -17.88 19.27
N ASP A 465 13.84 -18.25 20.00
CA ASP A 465 14.20 -17.65 21.29
C ASP A 465 15.30 -16.59 21.14
N ASN A 466 15.51 -15.82 22.22
CA ASN A 466 16.54 -14.80 22.33
C ASN A 466 17.97 -15.36 22.20
N ARG A 467 18.16 -16.68 22.07
CA ARG A 467 19.45 -17.37 21.90
C ARG A 467 19.62 -18.03 20.53
N SER A 468 18.72 -17.74 19.58
CA SER A 468 18.81 -18.15 18.18
C SER A 468 18.57 -19.62 17.86
N TYR A 469 17.83 -20.36 18.71
CA TYR A 469 17.40 -21.71 18.39
C TYR A 469 15.91 -21.77 17.99
N THR A 470 15.56 -22.66 17.06
CA THR A 470 14.17 -23.01 16.76
C THR A 470 13.57 -23.72 17.97
N ILE A 471 12.56 -23.11 18.60
CA ILE A 471 12.01 -23.63 19.85
C ILE A 471 10.90 -24.66 19.56
N ARG A 472 11.11 -25.93 19.95
CA ARG A 472 10.03 -26.96 19.92
C ARG A 472 8.87 -26.62 20.87
N HIS A 473 9.11 -25.86 21.94
CA HIS A 473 8.12 -25.38 22.92
C HIS A 473 8.11 -23.85 23.05
N GLY A 474 8.11 -23.14 21.91
CA GLY A 474 7.98 -21.68 21.91
C GLY A 474 6.75 -21.15 22.65
N GLN A 475 6.89 -19.93 23.18
CA GLN A 475 5.83 -19.22 23.88
C GLN A 475 4.63 -19.00 22.95
N VAL A 476 3.44 -19.32 23.45
CA VAL A 476 2.19 -19.06 22.75
C VAL A 476 1.73 -17.65 23.09
N GLU A 477 1.41 -16.89 22.06
CA GLU A 477 0.80 -15.58 22.14
C GLU A 477 -0.59 -15.59 21.52
N VAL A 478 -1.43 -14.65 21.94
CA VAL A 478 -2.83 -14.53 21.53
C VAL A 478 -3.04 -13.16 20.90
N LEU A 479 -3.79 -13.12 19.80
CA LEU A 479 -4.15 -11.89 19.12
C LEU A 479 -5.15 -11.10 19.96
N ARG A 480 -4.83 -9.82 20.19
CA ARG A 480 -5.61 -8.89 21.00
C ARG A 480 -5.86 -7.61 20.22
N SER A 481 -7.04 -7.04 20.42
CA SER A 481 -7.27 -5.62 20.17
C SER A 481 -7.82 -4.94 21.42
N HIS A 482 -7.53 -3.66 21.59
CA HIS A 482 -7.84 -2.90 22.80
C HIS A 482 -8.07 -1.44 22.45
N ASP A 483 -8.54 -0.64 23.40
CA ASP A 483 -8.93 0.77 23.17
C ASP A 483 -7.75 1.72 22.95
N ILE A 484 -6.53 1.20 22.81
CA ILE A 484 -5.35 2.00 22.52
C ILE A 484 -5.26 2.24 21.02
N GLN A 485 -4.99 3.49 20.65
CA GLN A 485 -4.83 3.92 19.27
C GLN A 485 -3.44 4.52 19.05
N PHE A 486 -2.87 4.31 17.88
CA PHE A 486 -1.68 5.03 17.41
C PHE A 486 -2.00 5.81 16.13
N THR A 487 -1.19 6.82 15.84
CA THR A 487 -1.33 7.64 14.64
C THR A 487 -0.25 7.33 13.62
N ILE A 488 -0.63 7.17 12.35
CA ILE A 488 0.31 7.19 11.21
C ILE A 488 -0.10 8.33 10.29
N GLY A 489 0.78 9.31 10.14
CA GLY A 489 0.39 10.59 9.53
C GLY A 489 -0.69 11.25 10.38
N ASN A 490 -1.84 11.53 9.79
CA ASN A 490 -2.98 12.17 10.46
C ASN A 490 -4.09 11.18 10.85
N ASP A 491 -3.94 9.89 10.53
CA ASP A 491 -4.97 8.89 10.76
C ASP A 491 -4.70 8.13 12.06
N ALA A 492 -5.75 7.92 12.87
CA ALA A 492 -5.71 7.14 14.10
C ALA A 492 -6.21 5.70 13.87
N PHE A 493 -5.45 4.72 14.35
CA PHE A 493 -5.72 3.29 14.16
C PHE A 493 -5.81 2.58 15.50
N GLN A 494 -6.84 1.77 15.67
CA GLN A 494 -6.96 0.89 16.83
C GLN A 494 -5.96 -0.26 16.73
N GLU A 495 -5.19 -0.43 17.80
CA GLU A 495 -4.05 -1.32 17.82
C GLU A 495 -4.43 -2.81 17.83
N VAL A 496 -3.63 -3.62 17.13
CA VAL A 496 -3.69 -5.08 17.13
C VAL A 496 -2.31 -5.64 17.44
N VAL A 497 -2.24 -6.49 18.48
CA VAL A 497 -0.97 -7.02 19.01
C VAL A 497 -1.11 -8.49 19.41
N CYS A 498 0.03 -9.14 19.61
CA CYS A 498 0.13 -10.45 20.24
C CYS A 498 0.68 -10.33 21.67
N HIS A 499 0.04 -10.99 22.63
CA HIS A 499 0.45 -10.99 24.04
C HIS A 499 0.39 -12.40 24.64
N ASN A 500 1.04 -12.62 25.78
CA ASN A 500 1.12 -13.91 26.49
C ASN A 500 0.47 -13.86 27.88
N GLU A 501 -0.38 -12.86 28.13
CA GLU A 501 -0.98 -12.58 29.43
C GLU A 501 -2.33 -13.31 29.63
N ARG A 502 -3.00 -13.02 30.74
CA ARG A 502 -4.34 -13.56 31.03
C ARG A 502 -5.35 -13.09 29.98
N LEU A 503 -6.16 -14.03 29.51
CA LEU A 503 -7.21 -13.76 28.51
C LEU A 503 -8.38 -12.97 29.09
N GLY A 504 -8.91 -12.05 28.30
CA GLY A 504 -10.13 -11.27 28.53
C GLY A 504 -10.94 -11.07 27.25
N GLY A 505 -11.98 -10.25 27.31
CA GLY A 505 -12.89 -10.04 26.16
C GLY A 505 -12.22 -9.40 24.93
N ASN A 506 -11.15 -8.65 25.14
CA ASN A 506 -10.33 -8.00 24.11
C ASN A 506 -9.52 -8.99 23.24
N ASP A 507 -9.52 -10.28 23.61
CA ASP A 507 -8.81 -11.35 22.92
C ASP A 507 -9.75 -12.22 22.07
N GLU A 508 -11.06 -11.91 22.10
CA GLU A 508 -12.12 -12.62 21.39
C GLU A 508 -12.35 -12.03 19.99
N TRP A 509 -12.40 -12.90 18.98
CA TRP A 509 -12.62 -12.54 17.58
C TRP A 509 -13.80 -13.34 17.02
N CYS A 510 -14.69 -12.67 16.30
CA CYS A 510 -15.78 -13.31 15.57
C CYS A 510 -15.33 -13.66 14.15
N ILE A 511 -15.51 -14.90 13.71
CA ILE A 511 -15.30 -15.29 12.30
C ILE A 511 -16.65 -15.28 11.58
N GLU A 512 -16.76 -14.50 10.50
CA GLU A 512 -17.94 -14.46 9.65
C GLU A 512 -17.61 -15.01 8.26
N LEU A 513 -18.34 -16.02 7.82
CA LEU A 513 -18.24 -16.53 6.45
C LEU A 513 -18.94 -15.55 5.49
N ILE A 514 -18.17 -14.97 4.58
CA ILE A 514 -18.69 -14.12 3.51
C ILE A 514 -18.90 -14.99 2.27
N HIS A 515 -20.15 -15.14 1.83
CA HIS A 515 -20.45 -15.80 0.56
C HIS A 515 -20.10 -14.84 -0.58
N GLU A 516 -19.19 -15.25 -1.47
CA GLU A 516 -19.05 -14.61 -2.77
C GLU A 516 -20.35 -14.85 -3.55
N SER A 517 -21.11 -13.78 -3.76
CA SER A 517 -22.29 -13.75 -4.63
C SER A 517 -21.92 -13.53 -6.07
#